data_AF-A0A0H5CCQ4-F1
#
_entry.id   AF-A0A0H5CCQ4-F1
#
_cell.length_a   1.000
_cell.length_b   1.000
_cell.length_c   1.000
_cell.angle_alpha   90.00
_cell.angle_beta   90.00
_cell.angle_gamma   90.00
#
_symmetry.space_group_name_H-M   'P 1'
#
loop_
_entity.id
_entity.type
_entity.pdbx_description
1 polymer ?
#
loop_
_entity_poly.entity_id
_entity_poly.type
_entity_poly.pdbx_seq_one_letter_code
_entity_poly.pdbx_strand_id
1 'polypeptide(L)'
;MPENVLSTHVPTDATSTSDAVALDAIAEQIALLRKTGEKIAKFTKIQSELQRAVKARLGAVEVGTIDGRPVVTWKTTLRVAVSQKILKERYPDLVGEVSDITEVRTFKVLDQ
;
A
#
# COMPACT_ATOMS: atom_id res chain seq x y z
N MET A 1 26.98 49.23 -38.89
CA MET A 1 26.27 49.25 -37.61
C MET A 1 26.14 47.81 -37.13
N PRO A 2 26.85 47.45 -36.05
CA PRO A 2 26.86 46.12 -35.44
C PRO A 2 25.89 46.05 -34.26
N GLU A 3 25.12 44.97 -34.17
CA GLU A 3 24.36 44.56 -32.98
C GLU A 3 24.35 43.02 -32.99
N ASN A 4 24.44 42.29 -31.90
CA ASN A 4 24.82 42.58 -30.53
C ASN A 4 25.11 41.19 -29.93
N VAL A 5 26.13 41.14 -29.09
CA VAL A 5 26.56 40.00 -28.31
C VAL A 5 25.48 39.57 -27.30
N LEU A 6 25.29 38.26 -27.06
CA LEU A 6 25.75 37.58 -25.84
C LEU A 6 25.22 36.14 -25.81
N SER A 7 26.20 35.23 -25.78
CA SER A 7 26.03 33.89 -25.26
C SER A 7 25.57 33.96 -23.80
N THR A 8 24.53 33.21 -23.47
CA THR A 8 24.45 32.57 -22.15
C THR A 8 23.66 31.29 -22.33
N HIS A 9 24.36 30.24 -22.75
CA HIS A 9 24.00 28.90 -22.32
C HIS A 9 24.00 28.93 -20.79
N VAL A 10 22.82 29.02 -20.19
CA VAL A 10 22.65 28.59 -18.81
C VAL A 10 22.70 27.07 -18.89
N PRO A 11 23.74 26.40 -18.38
CA PRO A 11 23.66 24.97 -18.16
C PRO A 11 22.52 24.80 -17.15
N THR A 12 21.41 24.21 -17.60
CA THR A 12 20.48 23.58 -16.68
C THR A 12 21.28 22.45 -16.06
N ASP A 13 21.91 22.77 -14.94
CA ASP A 13 22.58 21.82 -14.09
C ASP A 13 21.55 20.75 -13.78
N ALA A 14 21.74 19.58 -14.40
CA ALA A 14 21.05 18.37 -14.04
C ALA A 14 21.62 17.93 -12.70
N THR A 15 21.34 18.70 -11.65
CA THR A 15 21.56 18.26 -10.28
C THR A 15 20.49 17.21 -10.02
N SER A 16 20.89 15.95 -10.23
CA SER A 16 20.16 14.80 -9.73
C SER A 16 20.24 14.85 -8.21
N THR A 17 19.36 15.61 -7.58
CA THR A 17 19.35 15.73 -6.12
C THR A 17 18.68 14.48 -5.58
N SER A 18 19.48 13.62 -4.97
CA SER A 18 19.01 12.76 -3.90
C SER A 18 18.50 13.67 -2.77
N ASP A 19 17.28 14.18 -2.91
CA ASP A 19 16.62 15.09 -1.95
C ASP A 19 16.21 14.31 -0.69
N ALA A 20 17.22 13.88 0.07
CA ALA A 20 17.04 13.33 1.39
C ALA A 20 16.87 14.51 2.36
N VAL A 21 15.73 14.54 3.05
CA VAL A 21 15.49 15.50 4.14
C VAL A 21 15.98 14.87 5.45
N ALA A 22 16.78 15.62 6.21
CA ALA A 22 17.21 15.20 7.55
C ALA A 22 16.01 15.18 8.51
N LEU A 23 15.78 14.03 9.16
CA LEU A 23 14.67 13.81 10.08
C LEU A 23 15.13 13.61 11.54
N ASP A 24 16.34 14.05 11.89
CA ASP A 24 16.96 13.84 13.21
C ASP A 24 16.09 14.36 14.36
N ALA A 25 15.41 15.49 14.15
CA ALA A 25 14.50 16.09 15.12
C ALA A 25 13.27 15.22 15.45
N ILE A 26 12.96 14.22 14.60
CA ILE A 26 11.86 13.27 14.81
C ILE A 26 12.34 11.81 14.87
N ALA A 27 13.61 11.59 15.20
CA ALA A 27 14.20 10.26 15.26
C ALA A 27 13.48 9.34 16.27
N GLU A 28 13.01 9.89 17.39
CA GLU A 28 12.25 9.14 18.41
C GLU A 28 10.91 8.62 17.86
N GLN A 29 10.21 9.42 17.06
CA GLN A 29 8.95 9.07 16.41
C GLN A 29 9.17 7.94 15.40
N ILE A 30 10.26 8.00 14.62
CA ILE A 30 10.62 6.93 13.67
C ILE A 30 10.96 5.64 14.44
N ALA A 31 11.70 5.72 15.55
CA ALA A 31 11.99 4.57 16.39
C ALA A 31 10.71 3.95 17.00
N LEU A 32 9.74 4.78 17.39
CA LEU A 32 8.44 4.32 17.88
C LEU A 32 7.61 3.68 16.77
N LEU A 33 7.62 4.23 15.55
CA LEU A 33 6.97 3.63 14.38
C LEU A 33 7.54 2.24 14.09
N ARG A 34 8.87 2.07 14.16
CA ARG A 34 9.52 0.76 13.98
C ARG A 34 9.03 -0.27 15.01
N LYS A 35 9.13 0.07 16.30
CA LYS A 35 8.68 -0.82 17.40
C LYS A 35 7.20 -1.17 17.30
N THR A 36 6.38 -0.21 16.86
CA THR A 36 4.94 -0.42 16.68
C THR A 36 4.67 -1.34 15.49
N GLY A 37 5.38 -1.14 14.38
CA GLY A 37 5.32 -2.01 13.20
C GLY A 37 5.65 -3.47 13.52
N GLU A 38 6.70 -3.72 14.31
CA GLU A 38 7.06 -5.08 14.76
C GLU A 38 5.95 -5.72 15.60
N LYS A 39 5.36 -4.96 16.54
CA LYS A 39 4.24 -5.44 17.35
C LYS A 39 3.02 -5.73 16.48
N ILE A 40 2.68 -4.86 15.53
CA ILE A 40 1.57 -5.06 14.59
C ILE A 40 1.82 -6.32 13.76
N ALA A 41 3.03 -6.52 13.24
CA ALA A 41 3.38 -7.72 12.48
C ALA A 41 3.21 -8.98 13.33
N LYS A 42 3.68 -8.96 14.58
CA LYS A 42 3.51 -10.05 15.54
C LYS A 42 2.03 -10.34 15.82
N PHE A 43 1.23 -9.32 16.14
CA PHE A 43 -0.19 -9.50 16.43
C PHE A 43 -0.99 -9.92 15.20
N THR A 44 -0.64 -9.42 14.02
CA THR A 44 -1.23 -9.86 12.75
C THR A 44 -0.97 -11.35 12.51
N LYS A 45 0.24 -11.84 12.80
CA LYS A 45 0.57 -13.26 12.71
C LYS A 45 -0.26 -14.10 13.68
N ILE A 46 -0.29 -13.72 14.95
CA ILE A 46 -1.08 -14.40 15.99
C ILE A 46 -2.57 -14.39 15.63
N GLN A 47 -3.10 -13.25 15.19
CA GLN A 47 -4.49 -13.11 14.75
C GLN A 47 -4.80 -14.06 13.59
N SER A 48 -3.91 -14.15 12.60
CA SER A 48 -4.10 -15.04 11.45
C SER A 48 -4.10 -16.51 11.87
N GLU A 49 -3.21 -16.90 12.78
CA GLU A 49 -3.15 -18.26 13.34
C GLU A 49 -4.42 -18.61 14.13
N LEU A 50 -4.89 -17.71 14.99
CA LEU A 50 -6.14 -17.89 15.76
C LEU A 50 -7.36 -17.95 14.85
N GLN A 51 -7.47 -17.03 13.88
CA GLN A 51 -8.55 -17.06 12.90
C GLN A 51 -8.55 -18.36 12.09
N ARG A 52 -7.38 -18.87 11.71
CA ARG A 52 -7.27 -20.15 11.02
C ARG A 52 -7.80 -21.29 11.89
N ALA A 53 -7.45 -21.33 13.17
CA ALA A 53 -7.97 -22.32 14.11
C ALA A 53 -9.49 -22.23 14.28
N VAL A 54 -10.03 -21.02 14.42
CA VAL A 54 -11.49 -20.79 14.52
C VAL A 54 -12.22 -21.20 13.23
N LYS A 55 -11.72 -20.78 12.06
CA LYS A 55 -12.30 -21.15 10.75
C LYS A 55 -12.27 -22.68 10.53
N ALA A 56 -11.18 -23.34 10.91
CA ALA A 56 -11.08 -24.79 10.82
C ALA A 56 -12.11 -25.52 11.71
N ARG A 57 -12.43 -24.96 12.89
CA ARG A 57 -13.49 -25.48 13.76
C ARG A 57 -14.89 -25.18 13.23
N LEU A 58 -15.09 -24.02 12.60
CA LEU A 58 -16.38 -23.60 12.08
C LEU A 58 -16.81 -24.39 10.83
N GLY A 59 -15.84 -24.80 9.99
CA GLY A 59 -16.11 -25.58 8.79
C GLY A 59 -17.02 -24.81 7.82
N ALA A 60 -18.18 -25.37 7.51
CA ALA A 60 -19.18 -24.75 6.62
C ALA A 60 -20.22 -23.89 7.37
N VAL A 61 -20.19 -23.87 8.71
CA VAL A 61 -21.16 -23.13 9.52
C VAL A 61 -20.78 -21.65 9.56
N GLU A 62 -21.77 -20.76 9.41
CA GLU A 62 -21.50 -19.32 9.34
C GLU A 62 -21.35 -18.64 10.70
N VAL A 63 -21.79 -19.26 11.80
CA VAL A 63 -21.84 -18.64 13.14
C VAL A 63 -21.26 -19.59 14.18
N GLY A 64 -20.31 -19.08 14.96
CA GLY A 64 -19.73 -19.78 16.11
C GLY A 64 -20.23 -19.19 17.42
N THR A 65 -20.55 -20.05 18.38
CA THR A 65 -21.10 -19.66 19.68
C THR A 65 -20.20 -20.08 20.85
N ILE A 66 -20.16 -19.28 21.92
CA ILE A 66 -19.62 -19.66 23.24
C ILE A 66 -20.75 -19.46 24.24
N ASP A 67 -21.03 -20.46 25.08
CA ASP A 67 -22.14 -20.45 26.06
C ASP A 67 -23.50 -20.09 25.45
N GLY A 68 -23.75 -20.59 24.23
CA GLY A 68 -24.98 -20.32 23.47
C GLY A 68 -25.08 -18.90 22.88
N ARG A 69 -24.07 -18.05 23.07
CA ARG A 69 -24.02 -16.67 22.52
C ARG A 69 -23.15 -16.63 21.26
N PRO A 70 -23.59 -16.00 20.16
CA PRO A 70 -22.78 -15.86 18.95
C PRO A 70 -21.59 -14.94 19.19
N VAL A 71 -20.39 -15.39 18.83
CA VAL A 71 -19.13 -14.63 19.02
C VAL A 71 -18.37 -14.39 17.72
N VAL A 72 -18.61 -15.19 16.69
CA VAL A 72 -17.92 -15.07 15.40
C VAL A 72 -18.89 -15.41 14.27
N THR A 73 -18.73 -14.72 13.14
CA THR A 73 -19.36 -15.10 11.89
C THR A 73 -18.34 -15.20 10.75
N TRP A 74 -18.51 -16.19 9.88
CA TRP A 74 -17.69 -16.37 8.69
C TRP A 74 -18.59 -16.69 7.50
N LYS A 75 -18.78 -15.69 6.64
CA LYS A 75 -19.65 -15.80 5.46
C LYS A 75 -18.82 -15.70 4.19
N THR A 76 -19.22 -16.49 3.19
CA THR A 76 -18.66 -16.39 1.84
C THR A 76 -19.55 -15.46 1.02
N THR A 77 -19.00 -14.38 0.49
CA THR A 77 -19.71 -13.48 -0.41
C THR A 77 -19.04 -13.49 -1.77
N LEU A 78 -19.85 -13.60 -2.82
CA LEU A 78 -19.38 -13.49 -4.19
C LEU A 78 -19.20 -12.00 -4.53
N ARG A 79 -18.01 -11.62 -4.95
CA ARG A 79 -17.73 -10.29 -5.49
C ARG A 79 -17.56 -10.41 -7.01
N VAL A 80 -18.31 -9.62 -7.75
CA VAL A 80 -18.06 -9.40 -9.19
C VAL A 80 -17.09 -8.24 -9.31
N ALA A 81 -15.96 -8.46 -9.99
CA ALA A 81 -14.96 -7.44 -10.27
C ALA A 81 -14.50 -7.55 -11.72
N VAL A 82 -14.21 -6.41 -12.35
CA VAL A 82 -13.65 -6.37 -13.70
C VAL A 82 -12.23 -6.89 -13.66
N SER A 83 -11.93 -7.90 -14.48
CA SER A 83 -10.56 -8.41 -14.62
C SER A 83 -9.72 -7.42 -15.41
N GLN A 84 -8.90 -6.64 -14.69
CA GLN A 84 -7.99 -5.67 -15.28
C GLN A 84 -7.01 -6.31 -16.27
N LYS A 85 -6.60 -7.56 -16.03
CA LYS A 85 -5.77 -8.33 -16.96
C LYS A 85 -6.49 -8.57 -18.29
N ILE A 86 -7.72 -9.09 -18.23
CA ILE A 86 -8.51 -9.38 -19.43
C ILE A 86 -8.88 -8.09 -20.17
N LEU A 87 -9.21 -7.01 -19.44
CA LEU A 87 -9.50 -5.71 -20.02
C LEU A 87 -8.30 -5.20 -20.84
N LYS A 88 -7.09 -5.27 -20.29
CA LYS A 88 -5.86 -4.85 -20.98
C LYS A 88 -5.48 -5.76 -22.15
N GLU A 89 -5.69 -7.07 -22.04
CA GLU A 89 -5.34 -8.03 -23.10
C GLU A 89 -6.32 -8.00 -24.27
N ARG A 90 -7.63 -7.84 -24.01
CA ARG A 90 -8.67 -7.93 -25.04
C ARG A 90 -9.19 -6.59 -25.54
N TYR A 91 -9.09 -5.54 -24.74
CA TYR A 91 -9.63 -4.22 -25.05
C TYR A 91 -8.64 -3.10 -24.67
N PRO A 92 -7.41 -3.11 -25.22
CA PRO A 92 -6.36 -2.15 -24.85
C PRO A 92 -6.75 -0.70 -25.15
N ASP A 93 -7.52 -0.46 -26.21
CA ASP A 93 -7.94 0.88 -26.64
C ASP A 93 -8.81 1.59 -25.58
N LEU A 94 -9.65 0.83 -24.87
CA LEU A 94 -10.53 1.36 -23.83
C LEU A 94 -9.79 1.66 -22.52
N VAL A 95 -8.61 1.08 -22.29
CA VAL A 95 -7.88 1.23 -21.02
C VAL A 95 -7.54 2.68 -20.77
N GLY A 96 -7.10 3.43 -21.79
CA GLY A 96 -6.78 4.85 -21.65
C GLY A 96 -8.00 5.72 -21.33
N GLU A 97 -9.15 5.39 -21.93
CA GLU A 97 -10.40 6.16 -21.75
C GLU A 97 -11.06 5.95 -20.38
N VAL A 98 -10.82 4.79 -19.77
CA VAL A 98 -11.45 4.41 -18.49
C VAL A 98 -10.48 4.40 -17.29
N SER A 99 -9.21 4.73 -17.52
CA SER A 99 -8.21 4.79 -16.46
C SER A 99 -8.08 6.21 -15.92
N ASP A 100 -8.20 6.33 -14.60
CA ASP A 100 -7.82 7.53 -13.87
C ASP A 100 -6.44 7.32 -13.23
N ILE A 101 -5.48 8.17 -13.56
CA ILE A 101 -4.11 8.08 -13.04
C ILE A 101 -4.01 9.01 -11.83
N THR A 102 -4.08 8.43 -10.64
CA THR A 102 -3.86 9.15 -9.38
C THR A 102 -2.45 8.86 -8.85
N GLU A 103 -1.72 9.91 -8.44
CA GLU A 103 -0.45 9.75 -7.73
C GLU A 103 -0.71 9.15 -6.34
N VAL A 104 -0.11 7.99 -6.06
CA VAL A 104 -0.16 7.35 -4.74
C VAL A 104 1.23 7.37 -4.13
N ARG A 105 1.35 8.03 -2.98
CA ARG A 105 2.59 7.99 -2.18
C ARG A 105 2.54 6.81 -1.24
N THR A 106 3.58 5.98 -1.29
CA THR A 106 3.73 4.87 -0.35
C THR A 106 4.62 5.29 0.80
N PHE A 107 4.08 5.25 2.02
CA PHE A 107 4.87 5.46 3.23
C PHE A 107 5.46 4.11 3.70
N LYS A 108 6.78 4.03 3.76
CA LYS A 108 7.50 2.85 4.27
C LYS A 108 8.64 3.31 5.16
N VAL A 109 8.73 2.74 6.36
CA VAL A 109 9.92 2.88 7.21
C VAL A 109 10.98 1.93 6.64
N LEU A 110 12.12 2.47 6.22
CA LEU A 110 13.27 1.71 5.76
C LEU A 110 14.05 1.16 6.98
N ASP A 111 14.81 0.06 6.82
CA ASP A 111 15.39 -0.80 7.89
C ASP A 111 14.45 -1.87 8.48
N GLN A 112 13.88 -2.71 7.61
CA GLN A 112 13.32 -4.03 8.01
C GLN A 112 14.34 -5.14 7.80
#